data_AF-A0A1S1Z0B2-F1
#
_entry.id   AF-A0A1S1Z0B2-F1
#
_cell.length_a   1.000
_cell.length_b   1.000
_cell.length_c   1.000
_cell.angle_alpha   90.00
_cell.angle_beta   90.00
_cell.angle_gamma   90.00
#
_symmetry.space_group_name_H-M   'P 1'
#
loop_
_entity.id
_entity.type
_entity.pdbx_description
1 polymer ?
#
loop_
_entity_poly.entity_id
_entity_poly.type
_entity_poly.pdbx_seq_one_letter_code
_entity_poly.pdbx_strand_id
1 'polypeptide(L)'
;MDNSTVQKRIQISYRSQEIKGIREKMKKNQGSSPYIKISSAAAIITLFLGVALYVNSLNVDDFIRSTSYSYTTRDASPEVKNNLMIASEELLNQRYQYVIDLLQNEKDSDHKDWLLLNANLGLRNFEYAEMLMDEIQGDSKHLYHNRITIKFKLDIFMMRMFL
;
A
#
# COMPACT_ATOMS: atom_id res chain seq x y z
N MET A 1 17.44 79.61 -18.47
CA MET A 1 16.93 78.28 -18.06
C MET A 1 18.16 77.43 -17.77
N ASP A 2 18.35 76.97 -16.53
CA ASP A 2 19.61 76.36 -16.11
C ASP A 2 19.72 74.90 -16.60
N ASN A 3 20.74 74.62 -17.42
CA ASN A 3 21.02 73.30 -18.02
C ASN A 3 21.12 72.18 -16.97
N SER A 4 21.52 72.52 -15.74
CA SER A 4 21.60 71.59 -14.61
C SER A 4 20.24 70.96 -14.26
N THR A 5 19.15 71.71 -14.46
CA THR A 5 17.79 71.28 -14.12
C THR A 5 17.25 70.30 -15.16
N VAL A 6 17.63 70.49 -16.43
CA VAL A 6 17.24 69.61 -17.53
C VAL A 6 17.94 68.25 -17.40
N GLN A 7 19.23 68.23 -17.11
CA GLN A 7 19.99 66.99 -16.90
C GLN A 7 19.45 66.17 -15.71
N LYS A 8 19.10 66.82 -14.60
CA LYS A 8 18.47 66.15 -13.45
C LYS A 8 17.14 65.48 -13.81
N ARG A 9 16.29 66.15 -14.60
CA ARG A 9 15.02 65.56 -15.06
C ARG A 9 15.23 64.33 -15.95
N ILE A 10 16.21 64.37 -16.85
CA ILE A 10 16.56 63.23 -17.71
C ILE A 10 17.04 62.04 -16.88
N GLN A 11 17.93 62.26 -15.90
CA GLN A 11 18.39 61.21 -15.00
C GLN A 11 17.26 60.59 -14.16
N ILE A 12 16.36 61.41 -13.63
CA ILE A 12 15.22 60.93 -12.84
C ILE A 12 14.29 60.07 -13.71
N SER A 13 14.02 60.49 -14.95
CA SER A 13 13.20 59.73 -15.89
C SER A 13 13.83 58.37 -16.21
N TYR A 14 15.13 58.33 -16.45
CA TYR A 14 15.86 57.10 -16.78
C TYR A 14 15.83 56.11 -15.61
N ARG A 15 16.16 56.58 -14.40
CA ARG A 15 16.10 55.76 -13.18
C ARG A 15 14.68 55.26 -12.89
N SER A 16 13.66 56.07 -13.15
CA SER A 16 12.27 55.65 -12.97
C SER A 16 11.86 54.53 -13.94
N GLN A 17 12.38 54.54 -15.17
CA GLN A 17 12.15 53.48 -16.15
C GLN A 17 12.87 52.18 -15.75
N GLU A 18 14.11 52.27 -15.29
CA GLU A 18 14.85 51.10 -14.76
C GLU A 18 14.12 50.45 -13.59
N ILE A 19 13.68 51.25 -12.60
CA ILE A 19 12.97 50.75 -11.43
C ILE A 19 11.65 50.07 -11.84
N LYS A 20 10.92 50.64 -12.82
CA LYS A 20 9.71 50.00 -13.38
C LYS A 20 10.04 48.66 -14.04
N GLY A 21 11.08 48.62 -14.88
CA GLY A 21 11.51 47.39 -15.56
C GLY A 21 11.96 46.29 -14.59
N ILE A 22 12.64 46.64 -13.50
CA ILE A 22 13.01 45.70 -12.44
C ILE A 22 11.75 45.18 -11.72
N ARG A 23 10.80 46.06 -11.38
CA ARG A 23 9.54 45.67 -10.72
C ARG A 23 8.70 44.72 -11.57
N GLU A 24 8.63 44.95 -12.88
CA GLU A 24 7.89 44.08 -13.81
C GLU A 24 8.55 42.70 -13.94
N LYS A 25 9.88 42.65 -14.04
CA LYS A 25 10.63 41.38 -14.01
C LYS A 25 10.45 40.63 -12.70
N MET A 26 10.45 41.32 -11.57
CA MET A 26 10.20 40.72 -10.25
C MET A 26 8.77 40.18 -10.14
N LYS A 27 7.74 40.90 -10.62
CA LYS A 27 6.36 40.40 -10.66
C LYS A 27 6.21 39.17 -11.56
N LYS A 28 6.90 39.15 -12.70
CA LYS A 28 6.89 37.99 -13.63
C LYS A 28 7.55 36.75 -13.01
N ASN A 29 8.58 36.94 -12.18
CA ASN A 29 9.28 35.86 -11.47
C ASN A 29 8.59 35.44 -10.15
N GLN A 30 7.85 36.33 -9.49
CA GLN A 30 7.07 36.03 -8.26
C GLN A 30 5.67 35.47 -8.56
N GLY A 31 5.23 35.48 -9.82
CA GLY A 31 4.05 34.74 -10.25
C GLY A 31 4.31 33.24 -10.18
N SER A 32 4.38 32.69 -8.97
CA SER A 32 4.30 31.25 -8.72
C SER A 32 3.05 30.76 -9.43
N SER A 33 3.28 30.08 -10.55
CA SER A 33 2.27 29.73 -11.52
C SER A 33 1.12 28.98 -10.83
N PRO A 34 -0.15 29.43 -10.93
CA PRO A 34 -1.29 28.72 -10.37
C PRO A 34 -1.40 27.28 -10.90
N TYR A 35 -0.82 27.02 -12.08
CA TYR A 35 -0.72 25.68 -12.67
C TYR A 35 0.07 24.69 -11.80
N ILE A 36 1.09 25.13 -11.04
CA ILE A 36 1.86 24.23 -10.15
C ILE A 36 1.01 23.81 -8.94
N LYS A 37 0.24 24.74 -8.37
CA LYS A 37 -0.68 24.43 -7.24
C LYS A 37 -1.85 23.55 -7.68
N ILE A 38 -2.44 23.81 -8.84
CA ILE A 38 -3.52 23.00 -9.41
C ILE A 38 -3.02 21.59 -9.78
N SER A 39 -1.81 21.48 -10.33
CA SER A 39 -1.17 20.19 -10.60
C SER A 39 -0.95 19.37 -9.33
N SER A 40 -0.50 20.00 -8.23
CA SER A 40 -0.33 19.29 -6.95
C SER A 40 -1.66 18.86 -6.32
N ALA A 41 -2.70 19.69 -6.38
CA ALA A 41 -4.01 19.34 -5.84
C ALA A 41 -4.67 18.22 -6.64
N ALA A 42 -4.60 18.29 -7.97
CA ALA A 42 -5.08 17.22 -8.85
C ALA A 42 -4.33 15.91 -8.60
N ALA A 43 -3.00 15.94 -8.44
CA ALA A 43 -2.20 14.77 -8.13
C ALA A 43 -2.64 14.11 -6.80
N ILE A 44 -2.90 14.89 -5.75
CA ILE A 44 -3.39 14.38 -4.47
C ILE A 44 -4.77 13.72 -4.64
N ILE A 45 -5.69 14.36 -5.37
CA ILE A 45 -7.02 13.82 -5.63
C ILE A 45 -6.92 12.52 -6.44
N THR A 46 -6.09 12.47 -7.48
CA THR A 46 -5.87 11.27 -8.28
C THR A 46 -5.26 10.15 -7.44
N LEU A 47 -4.30 10.47 -6.56
CA LEU A 47 -3.68 9.49 -5.67
C LEU A 47 -4.68 8.95 -4.65
N PHE A 48 -5.51 9.82 -4.08
CA PHE A 48 -6.59 9.43 -3.17
C PHE A 48 -7.62 8.54 -3.88
N LEU A 49 -8.08 8.91 -5.08
CA LEU A 49 -8.98 8.10 -5.89
C LEU A 49 -8.36 6.75 -6.24
N GLY A 50 -7.07 6.72 -6.59
CA GLY A 50 -6.35 5.48 -6.87
C GLY A 50 -6.32 4.56 -5.65
N VAL A 51 -6.01 5.10 -4.47
CA VAL A 51 -6.04 4.35 -3.20
C VAL A 51 -7.44 3.87 -2.88
N ALA A 52 -8.46 4.73 -3.01
CA ALA A 52 -9.84 4.37 -2.73
C ALA A 52 -10.33 3.25 -3.67
N LEU A 53 -10.04 3.34 -4.97
CA LEU A 53 -10.36 2.29 -5.93
C LEU A 53 -9.63 0.99 -5.62
N TYR A 54 -8.35 1.06 -5.23
CA TYR A 54 -7.59 -0.10 -4.81
C TYR A 54 -8.20 -0.79 -3.61
N VAL A 55 -8.51 -0.04 -2.54
CA VAL A 55 -9.15 -0.57 -1.33
C VAL A 55 -10.49 -1.22 -1.66
N ASN A 56 -11.32 -0.61 -2.50
CA ASN A 56 -12.59 -1.20 -2.93
C ASN A 56 -12.42 -2.48 -3.77
N SER A 57 -11.25 -2.69 -4.37
CA SER A 57 -10.92 -3.93 -5.09
C SER A 57 -10.35 -5.03 -4.19
N LEU A 58 -9.96 -4.70 -2.95
CA LEU A 58 -9.44 -5.68 -2.00
C LEU A 58 -10.61 -6.54 -1.51
N ASN A 59 -10.61 -7.79 -1.94
CA ASN A 59 -11.55 -8.80 -1.50
C ASN A 59 -10.76 -9.96 -0.88
N VAL A 60 -11.05 -10.24 0.40
CA VAL A 60 -10.42 -11.33 1.14
C VAL A 60 -10.73 -12.69 0.51
N ASP A 61 -11.90 -12.85 -0.11
CA ASP A 61 -12.27 -14.10 -0.79
C ASP A 61 -11.41 -14.37 -2.02
N ASP A 62 -11.14 -13.35 -2.83
CA ASP A 62 -10.29 -13.46 -4.03
C ASP A 62 -8.83 -13.73 -3.65
N PHE A 63 -8.40 -13.16 -2.52
CA PHE A 63 -7.10 -13.40 -1.93
C PHE A 63 -6.92 -14.88 -1.54
N ILE A 64 -7.87 -15.44 -0.79
CA ILE A 64 -7.86 -16.82 -0.31
C ILE A 64 -7.98 -17.82 -1.47
N ARG A 65 -8.81 -17.55 -2.48
CA ARG A 65 -9.03 -18.44 -3.64
C ARG A 65 -7.85 -18.51 -4.60
N SER A 66 -6.99 -17.50 -4.62
CA SER A 66 -5.83 -17.44 -5.55
C SER A 66 -4.72 -18.43 -5.24
N THR A 67 -4.77 -19.11 -4.09
CA THR A 67 -3.74 -20.07 -3.67
C THR A 67 -4.20 -21.52 -3.81
N SER A 68 -3.83 -22.15 -4.93
CA SER A 68 -3.98 -23.60 -5.07
C SER A 68 -3.02 -24.34 -4.14
N TYR A 69 -3.59 -25.28 -3.40
CA TYR A 69 -2.90 -26.14 -2.44
C TYR A 69 -2.21 -27.31 -3.16
N SER A 70 -0.98 -27.63 -2.75
CA SER A 70 -0.27 -28.84 -3.16
C SER A 70 -0.18 -29.76 -1.95
N TYR A 71 -0.83 -30.92 -2.00
CA TYR A 71 -0.97 -31.91 -0.92
C TYR A 71 0.33 -32.60 -0.48
N THR A 72 1.49 -32.06 -0.83
CA THR A 72 2.80 -32.66 -0.60
C THR A 72 3.39 -32.20 0.73
N THR A 73 2.86 -32.70 1.85
CA THR A 73 3.63 -32.73 3.11
C THR A 73 4.47 -34.01 3.15
N ARG A 74 5.79 -33.84 3.19
CA ARG A 74 6.73 -34.94 3.45
C ARG A 74 6.51 -35.40 4.90
N ASP A 75 6.37 -36.70 5.11
CA ASP A 75 6.33 -37.34 6.45
C ASP A 75 5.18 -36.96 7.41
N ALA A 76 4.12 -36.29 6.94
CA ALA A 76 2.92 -36.07 7.74
C ALA A 76 2.09 -37.37 7.89
N SER A 77 1.51 -37.58 9.07
CA SER A 77 0.59 -38.70 9.32
C SER A 77 -0.65 -38.59 8.42
N PRO A 78 -1.32 -39.70 8.10
CA PRO A 78 -2.58 -39.67 7.35
C PRO A 78 -3.64 -38.75 7.97
N GLU A 79 -3.69 -38.70 9.30
CA GLU A 79 -4.60 -37.84 10.08
C GLU A 79 -4.29 -36.36 9.87
N VAL A 80 -3.03 -35.94 10.00
CA VAL A 80 -2.61 -34.55 9.74
C VAL A 80 -2.92 -34.15 8.30
N LYS A 81 -2.67 -35.05 7.33
CA LYS A 81 -3.02 -34.79 5.92
C LYS A 81 -4.51 -34.61 5.71
N ASN A 82 -5.34 -35.42 6.39
CA ASN A 82 -6.79 -35.30 6.35
C ASN A 82 -7.27 -33.99 6.97
N ASN A 83 -6.71 -33.60 8.12
CA ASN A 83 -7.08 -32.35 8.80
C ASN A 83 -6.68 -31.12 7.97
N LEU A 84 -5.51 -31.12 7.33
CA LEU A 84 -5.10 -30.07 6.40
C LEU A 84 -6.00 -30.00 5.15
N MET A 85 -6.46 -31.15 4.64
CA MET A 85 -7.40 -31.20 3.51
C MET A 85 -8.76 -30.59 3.89
N ILE A 86 -9.34 -31.03 5.01
CA ILE A 86 -10.59 -30.49 5.54
C ILE A 86 -10.45 -28.98 5.79
N ALA A 87 -9.36 -28.55 6.43
CA ALA A 87 -9.09 -27.15 6.68
C ALA A 87 -9.04 -26.32 5.39
N SER A 88 -8.41 -26.84 4.33
CA SER A 88 -8.37 -26.15 3.03
C SER A 88 -9.75 -26.03 2.39
N GLU A 89 -10.59 -27.05 2.47
CA GLU A 89 -11.96 -26.99 1.95
C GLU A 89 -12.82 -26.00 2.74
N GLU A 90 -12.72 -26.04 4.07
CA GLU A 90 -13.50 -25.18 4.95
C GLU A 90 -13.06 -23.71 4.91
N LEU A 91 -11.78 -23.46 4.61
CA LEU A 91 -11.27 -22.12 4.30
C LEU A 91 -11.98 -21.51 3.07
N LEU A 92 -12.19 -22.31 2.02
CA LEU A 92 -12.90 -21.88 0.81
C LEU A 92 -14.41 -21.68 1.06
N ASN A 93 -14.96 -22.39 2.04
CA ASN A 93 -16.34 -22.22 2.51
C ASN A 93 -16.50 -21.08 3.55
N GLN A 94 -15.46 -20.26 3.76
CA GLN A 94 -15.45 -19.15 4.71
C GLN A 94 -15.67 -19.55 6.18
N ARG A 95 -15.42 -20.82 6.54
CA ARG A 95 -15.50 -21.30 7.92
C ARG A 95 -14.19 -21.08 8.68
N TYR A 96 -13.74 -19.84 8.73
CA TYR A 96 -12.40 -19.49 9.22
C TYR A 96 -12.14 -19.91 10.66
N GLN A 97 -13.10 -19.72 11.58
CA GLN A 97 -12.93 -20.13 12.98
C GLN A 97 -12.73 -21.64 13.10
N TYR A 98 -13.49 -22.43 12.32
CA TYR A 98 -13.36 -23.88 12.30
C TYR A 98 -11.97 -24.32 11.82
N VAL A 99 -11.42 -23.64 10.80
CA VAL A 99 -10.05 -23.89 10.31
C VAL A 99 -9.03 -23.65 11.42
N ILE A 100 -9.17 -22.57 12.19
CA ILE A 100 -8.28 -22.27 13.32
C ILE A 100 -8.40 -23.34 14.41
N ASP A 101 -9.63 -23.67 14.81
CA ASP A 101 -9.88 -24.66 15.87
C ASP A 101 -9.31 -26.05 15.50
N LEU A 102 -9.43 -26.42 14.23
CA LEU A 102 -8.93 -27.68 13.68
C LEU A 102 -7.40 -27.73 13.65
N LEU A 103 -6.74 -26.62 13.32
CA LEU A 103 -5.29 -26.61 13.04
C LEU A 103 -4.41 -26.10 14.18
N GLN A 104 -4.94 -25.34 15.14
CA GLN A 104 -4.12 -24.71 16.19
C GLN A 104 -3.29 -25.71 17.01
N ASN A 105 -3.85 -26.91 17.24
CA ASN A 105 -3.22 -27.97 18.03
C ASN A 105 -2.50 -29.01 17.17
N GLU A 106 -2.55 -28.88 15.84
CA GLU A 106 -1.86 -29.79 14.93
C GLU A 106 -0.35 -29.57 14.97
N LYS A 107 0.40 -30.58 14.54
CA LYS A 107 1.85 -30.47 14.39
C LYS A 107 2.20 -29.35 13.40
N ASP A 108 3.23 -28.58 13.72
CA ASP A 108 3.73 -27.50 12.87
C ASP A 108 4.12 -28.01 11.48
N SER A 109 3.68 -27.26 10.47
CA SER A 109 3.96 -27.52 9.07
C SER A 109 3.69 -26.28 8.24
N ASP A 110 4.40 -26.13 7.12
CA ASP A 110 4.27 -24.95 6.26
C ASP A 110 2.84 -24.71 5.78
N HIS A 111 2.08 -25.80 5.60
CA HIS A 111 0.68 -25.79 5.21
C HIS A 111 -0.24 -25.30 6.32
N LYS A 112 0.03 -25.71 7.57
CA LYS A 112 -0.71 -25.23 8.75
C LYS A 112 -0.55 -23.72 8.86
N ASP A 113 0.68 -23.21 8.80
CA ASP A 113 0.97 -21.79 8.98
C ASP A 113 0.30 -20.96 7.88
N TRP A 114 0.34 -21.44 6.63
CA TRP A 114 -0.36 -20.82 5.51
C TRP A 114 -1.89 -20.81 5.68
N LEU A 115 -2.49 -21.93 6.08
CA LEU A 115 -3.95 -22.01 6.26
C LEU A 115 -4.42 -21.15 7.44
N LEU A 116 -3.66 -21.14 8.55
CA LEU A 116 -3.93 -20.28 9.69
C LEU A 116 -3.79 -18.80 9.34
N LEU A 117 -2.80 -18.43 8.53
CA LEU A 117 -2.64 -17.05 8.04
C LEU A 117 -3.91 -16.60 7.30
N ASN A 118 -4.36 -17.40 6.33
CA ASN A 118 -5.55 -17.09 5.55
C ASN A 118 -6.83 -17.07 6.38
N ALA A 119 -6.98 -17.99 7.34
CA ALA A 119 -8.15 -18.02 8.22
C ALA A 119 -8.20 -16.78 9.12
N ASN A 120 -7.06 -16.36 9.68
CA ASN A 120 -6.98 -15.15 10.49
C ASN A 120 -7.25 -13.87 9.67
N LEU A 121 -6.80 -13.82 8.41
CA LEU A 121 -7.18 -12.74 7.49
C LEU A 121 -8.70 -12.73 7.23
N GLY A 122 -9.31 -13.90 7.03
CA GLY A 122 -10.76 -14.04 6.88
C GLY A 122 -11.56 -13.53 8.10
N LEU A 123 -11.04 -13.74 9.31
CA LEU A 123 -11.62 -13.22 10.56
C LEU A 123 -11.21 -11.78 10.90
N ARG A 124 -10.40 -11.13 10.06
CA ARG A 124 -9.79 -9.81 10.36
C ARG A 124 -8.96 -9.79 11.64
N ASN A 125 -8.44 -10.93 12.05
CA ASN A 125 -7.46 -11.02 13.12
C ASN A 125 -6.06 -10.66 12.58
N PHE A 126 -5.88 -9.38 12.23
CA PHE A 126 -4.69 -8.90 11.54
C PHE A 126 -3.41 -9.04 12.38
N GLU A 127 -3.51 -8.95 13.71
CA GLU A 127 -2.36 -9.11 14.61
C GLU A 127 -1.76 -10.52 14.47
N TYR A 128 -2.59 -11.55 14.54
CA TYR A 128 -2.13 -12.93 14.41
C TYR A 128 -1.74 -13.29 12.97
N ALA A 129 -2.44 -12.71 11.98
CA ALA A 129 -2.07 -12.86 10.58
C ALA A 129 -0.69 -12.24 10.28
N GLU A 130 -0.39 -11.05 10.79
CA GLU A 130 0.93 -10.42 10.62
C GLU A 130 2.04 -11.26 11.28
N MET A 131 1.79 -11.81 12.48
CA MET A 131 2.73 -12.70 13.15
C MET A 131 3.08 -13.93 12.29
N LEU A 132 2.07 -14.64 11.79
CA LEU A 132 2.27 -15.80 10.91
C LEU A 132 2.96 -15.42 9.59
N MET A 133 2.63 -14.25 9.03
CA MET A 133 3.28 -13.76 7.82
C MET A 133 4.78 -13.52 8.05
N ASP A 134 5.15 -12.93 9.18
CA ASP A 134 6.55 -12.67 9.54
C ASP A 134 7.32 -13.97 9.79
N GLU A 135 6.69 -14.98 10.40
CA GLU A 135 7.25 -16.32 10.57
C GLU A 135 7.54 -17.00 9.21
N ILE A 136 6.53 -17.04 8.33
CA ILE A 136 6.65 -17.62 6.97
C ILE A 136 7.72 -16.90 6.15
N GLN A 137 7.80 -15.58 6.28
CA GLN A 137 8.79 -14.78 5.58
C GLN A 137 10.20 -14.96 6.19
N GLY A 138 10.30 -15.09 7.51
CA GLY A 138 11.55 -15.28 8.23
C GLY A 138 12.22 -16.61 7.88
N ASP A 139 11.46 -17.64 7.57
CA ASP A 139 11.99 -18.93 7.12
C ASP A 139 12.12 -19.02 5.59
N SER A 140 13.34 -18.82 5.09
CA SER A 140 13.68 -18.99 3.66
C SER A 140 13.40 -20.38 3.06
N LYS A 141 13.22 -21.41 3.90
CA LYS A 141 12.90 -22.78 3.46
C LYS A 141 11.42 -23.09 3.45
N HIS A 142 10.60 -22.23 4.06
CA HIS A 142 9.17 -22.41 4.13
C HIS A 142 8.57 -22.43 2.72
N LEU A 143 7.70 -23.40 2.43
CA LEU A 143 7.10 -23.61 1.10
C LEU A 143 6.44 -22.34 0.55
N TYR A 144 5.89 -21.53 1.44
CA TYR A 144 5.17 -20.31 1.11
C TYR A 144 5.98 -19.01 1.25
N HIS A 145 7.27 -19.09 1.56
CA HIS A 145 8.16 -17.92 1.69
C HIS A 145 8.02 -16.94 0.52
N ASN A 146 8.12 -17.46 -0.71
CA ASN A 146 8.03 -16.66 -1.93
C ASN A 146 6.63 -16.11 -2.24
N ARG A 147 5.59 -16.55 -1.52
CA ARG A 147 4.23 -16.01 -1.65
C ARG A 147 4.05 -14.70 -0.89
N ILE A 148 4.87 -14.45 0.13
CA ILE A 148 4.87 -13.19 0.90
C ILE A 148 5.60 -12.09 0.11
N THR A 149 4.98 -11.66 -0.98
CA THR A 149 5.49 -10.59 -1.85
C THR A 149 5.26 -9.21 -1.25
N ILE A 150 5.92 -8.18 -1.80
CA ILE A 150 5.63 -6.78 -1.44
C ILE A 150 4.15 -6.44 -1.66
N LYS A 151 3.55 -6.93 -2.75
CA LYS A 151 2.12 -6.77 -3.02
C LYS A 151 1.27 -7.38 -1.91
N PHE A 152 1.57 -8.61 -1.50
CA PHE A 152 0.85 -9.32 -0.44
C PHE A 152 0.84 -8.53 0.88
N LYS A 153 1.99 -7.97 1.26
CA LYS A 153 2.10 -7.13 2.47
C LYS A 153 1.29 -5.84 2.36
N LEU A 154 1.35 -5.20 1.19
CA LEU A 154 0.55 -4.00 0.93
C LEU A 154 -0.95 -4.32 0.99
N ASP A 155 -1.39 -5.45 0.46
CA ASP A 155 -2.78 -5.88 0.54
C ASP A 155 -3.23 -6.00 2.00
N ILE A 156 -2.47 -6.72 2.84
CA ILE A 156 -2.79 -6.87 4.27
C ILE A 156 -2.78 -5.54 5.00
N PHE A 157 -1.77 -4.70 4.77
CA PHE A 157 -1.68 -3.36 5.38
C PHE A 157 -2.89 -2.50 5.03
N MET A 158 -3.29 -2.50 3.76
CA MET A 158 -4.46 -1.75 3.31
C MET A 158 -5.76 -2.34 3.86
N MET A 159 -5.90 -3.67 3.93
CA MET A 159 -7.04 -4.30 4.59
C MET A 159 -7.15 -3.88 6.06
N ARG A 160 -6.05 -3.92 6.82
CA ARG A 160 -6.01 -3.52 8.23
C ARG A 160 -6.39 -2.06 8.47
N MET A 161 -6.03 -1.16 7.55
CA MET A 161 -6.32 0.27 7.72
C MET A 161 -7.77 0.64 7.36
N PHE A 162 -8.44 -0.14 6.52
CA PHE A 162 -9.71 0.26 5.90
C PHE A 162 -10.89 -0.71 6.11
N LEU A 163 -10.66 -1.91 6.65
CA LEU A 163 -11.69 -2.91 7.00
C LEU A 163 -11.74 -3.16 8.50
#